data_AF-A0A8J2XHU5-F1
#
_entry.id   AF-A0A8J2XHU5-F1
#
_cell.length_a   1.000
_cell.length_b   1.000
_cell.length_c   1.000
_cell.angle_alpha   90.00
_cell.angle_beta   90.00
_cell.angle_gamma   90.00
#
_symmetry.space_group_name_H-M   'P 1'
#
loop_
_entity.id
_entity.type
_entity.pdbx_description
1 polymer ?
#
loop_
_entity_poly.entity_id
_entity_poly.type
_entity_poly.pdbx_seq_one_letter_code
_entity_poly.pdbx_strand_id
1 'polypeptide(L)'
;MGLRFNKRINLGKGLGVNVSKSGITPSYRTKRGSLSSKGYSVRTGIPGITYRRTYSKSKNKGCLLILIFFVLISSILTITSCKSETLKSVNQRYQGGVLHKSKITDWKNATEENKLATCGGYCASIYKDDSYIEKH
;
A
#
# COMPACT_ATOMS: atom_id res chain seq x y z
N MET A 1 41.03 36.78 8.87
CA MET A 1 40.50 35.65 8.06
C MET A 1 39.93 34.62 9.01
N GLY A 2 38.62 34.35 8.97
CA GLY A 2 37.95 33.47 9.95
C GLY A 2 38.22 31.98 9.73
N LEU A 3 38.23 31.20 10.81
CA LEU A 3 38.37 29.75 10.77
C LEU A 3 37.26 29.12 9.91
N ARG A 4 37.66 28.40 8.85
CA ARG A 4 36.73 27.67 7.98
C ARG A 4 36.55 26.25 8.51
N PHE A 5 35.42 25.97 9.15
CA PHE A 5 35.08 24.61 9.57
C PHE A 5 34.52 23.82 8.37
N ASN A 6 35.33 22.92 7.81
CA ASN A 6 34.96 21.96 6.77
C ASN A 6 35.71 20.66 7.02
N LYS A 7 34.99 19.60 7.42
CA LYS A 7 35.57 18.28 7.72
C LYS A 7 34.75 17.20 7.02
N ARG A 8 35.43 16.30 6.31
CA ARG A 8 34.81 15.10 5.73
C ARG A 8 35.06 13.89 6.62
N ILE A 9 34.00 13.19 6.99
CA ILE A 9 34.03 11.91 7.71
C ILE A 9 33.80 10.79 6.69
N ASN A 10 34.70 9.82 6.59
CA ASN A 10 34.56 8.69 5.69
C ASN A 10 33.87 7.53 6.43
N LEU A 11 32.75 7.04 5.89
CA LEU A 11 32.00 5.92 6.45
C LEU A 11 32.37 4.57 5.79
N GLY A 12 33.40 4.56 4.94
CA GLY A 12 33.87 3.36 4.22
C GLY A 12 33.20 3.13 2.87
N LYS A 13 33.81 2.27 2.03
CA LYS A 13 33.33 1.88 0.69
C LYS A 13 32.91 3.04 -0.23
N GLY A 14 33.53 4.21 -0.06
CA GLY A 14 33.23 5.40 -0.87
C GLY A 14 32.15 6.33 -0.29
N LEU A 15 31.41 5.90 0.74
CA LEU A 15 30.49 6.77 1.49
C LEU A 15 31.28 7.73 2.38
N GLY A 16 30.86 8.99 2.39
CA GLY A 16 31.43 10.01 3.25
C GLY A 16 30.49 11.18 3.45
N VAL A 17 30.54 11.79 4.61
CA VAL A 17 29.71 12.93 4.99
C VAL A 17 30.59 14.15 5.16
N ASN A 18 30.26 15.24 4.48
CA ASN A 18 30.95 16.52 4.65
C ASN A 18 30.17 17.40 5.62
N VAL A 19 30.83 17.82 6.70
CA VAL A 19 30.31 18.73 7.72
C VAL A 19 30.95 20.09 7.52
N SER A 20 30.12 21.11 7.31
CA SER A 20 30.56 22.49 7.08
C SER A 20 29.66 23.48 7.82
N LYS A 21 30.01 24.78 7.83
CA LYS A 21 29.12 25.85 8.32
C LYS A 21 27.72 25.82 7.69
N SER A 22 27.61 25.37 6.44
CA SER A 22 26.34 25.26 5.71
C SER A 22 25.53 23.98 6.00
N GLY A 23 26.01 23.14 6.91
CA GLY A 23 25.37 21.89 7.31
C GLY A 23 26.10 20.63 6.81
N ILE A 24 25.36 19.53 6.90
CA ILE A 24 25.83 18.16 6.66
C ILE A 24 25.44 17.73 5.24
N THR A 25 26.41 17.29 4.43
CA THR A 25 26.20 16.84 3.05
C THR A 25 26.71 15.41 2.89
N PRO A 26 25.84 14.41 2.69
CA PRO A 26 26.27 13.07 2.33
C PRO A 26 26.82 13.03 0.91
N SER A 27 27.83 12.19 0.70
CA SER A 27 28.49 11.97 -0.58
C SER A 27 28.86 10.50 -0.74
N TYR A 28 28.71 9.99 -1.94
CA TYR A 28 29.14 8.65 -2.33
C TYR A 28 30.10 8.77 -3.52
N ARG A 29 31.29 8.20 -3.41
CA ARG A 29 32.34 8.24 -4.43
C ARG A 29 32.69 6.82 -4.87
N THR A 30 32.62 6.57 -6.18
CA THR A 30 32.99 5.30 -6.81
C THR A 30 34.05 5.52 -7.87
N LYS A 31 34.62 4.44 -8.42
CA LYS A 31 35.60 4.51 -9.53
C LYS A 31 35.03 5.21 -10.77
N ARG A 32 33.70 5.10 -10.98
CA ARG A 32 32.99 5.66 -12.14
C ARG A 32 32.51 7.10 -11.92
N GLY A 33 32.55 7.63 -10.69
CA GLY A 33 31.98 8.95 -10.43
C GLY A 33 31.72 9.29 -8.97
N SER A 34 30.95 10.34 -8.76
CA SER A 34 30.48 10.71 -7.43
C SER A 34 29.04 11.18 -7.45
N LEU A 35 28.31 10.89 -6.39
CA LEU A 35 26.93 11.32 -6.16
C LEU A 35 26.87 12.03 -4.82
N SER A 36 26.20 13.18 -4.77
CA SER A 36 25.97 13.93 -3.53
C SER A 36 24.67 14.70 -3.64
N SER A 37 24.18 15.21 -2.51
CA SER A 37 23.00 16.09 -2.50
C SER A 37 23.19 17.40 -3.27
N LYS A 38 24.44 17.75 -3.63
CA LYS A 38 24.76 18.94 -4.44
C LYS A 38 24.82 18.65 -5.94
N GLY A 39 24.86 17.37 -6.34
CA GLY A 39 25.08 17.00 -7.73
C GLY A 39 25.85 15.70 -7.88
N TYR A 40 26.09 15.34 -9.13
CA TYR A 40 26.82 14.13 -9.49
C TYR A 40 27.88 14.39 -10.56
N SER A 41 28.86 13.48 -10.62
CA SER A 41 29.87 13.44 -11.68
C SER A 41 30.04 12.00 -12.18
N VAL A 42 30.26 11.86 -13.48
CA VAL A 42 30.53 10.59 -14.15
C VAL A 42 31.82 10.72 -14.94
N ARG A 43 32.76 9.78 -14.73
CA ARG A 43 33.99 9.65 -15.51
C ARG A 43 33.66 8.86 -16.77
N THR A 44 33.83 9.46 -17.94
CA THR A 44 33.46 8.85 -19.23
C THR A 44 34.46 7.81 -19.71
N GLY A 45 35.62 7.69 -19.06
CA GLY A 45 36.71 6.78 -19.45
C GLY A 45 37.75 7.43 -20.37
N ILE A 46 37.43 8.58 -20.98
CA ILE A 46 38.37 9.37 -21.78
C ILE A 46 39.13 10.32 -20.83
N PRO A 47 40.48 10.30 -20.82
CA PRO A 47 41.26 11.20 -19.98
C PRO A 47 40.94 12.66 -20.33
N GLY A 48 40.64 13.47 -19.32
CA GLY A 48 40.28 14.88 -19.49
C GLY A 48 38.79 15.18 -19.67
N ILE A 49 37.96 14.18 -19.94
CA ILE A 49 36.51 14.38 -20.09
C ILE A 49 35.76 13.80 -18.89
N THR A 50 35.09 14.67 -18.13
CA THR A 50 34.18 14.26 -17.05
C THR A 50 32.88 15.01 -17.16
N TYR A 51 31.77 14.27 -17.12
CA TYR A 51 30.45 14.89 -17.06
C TYR A 51 30.14 15.26 -15.61
N ARG A 52 29.79 16.52 -15.36
CA ARG A 52 29.42 17.00 -14.03
C ARG A 52 28.15 17.82 -14.11
N ARG A 53 27.18 17.48 -13.26
CA ARG A 53 25.95 18.26 -13.08
C ARG A 53 25.81 18.64 -11.62
N THR A 54 25.61 19.93 -11.39
CA THR A 54 25.31 20.50 -10.07
C THR A 54 23.82 20.81 -10.03
N TYR A 55 23.14 20.41 -8.97
CA TYR A 55 21.75 20.80 -8.76
C TYR A 55 21.73 22.25 -8.28
N SER A 56 20.98 23.13 -8.96
CA SER A 56 20.80 24.48 -8.45
C SER A 56 19.97 24.42 -7.17
N LYS A 57 20.44 25.05 -6.10
CA LYS A 57 19.66 25.25 -4.89
C LYS A 57 18.60 26.31 -5.18
N SER A 58 17.55 25.96 -5.92
CA SER A 58 16.37 26.81 -6.01
C SER A 58 15.75 26.87 -4.62
N LYS A 59 15.77 28.06 -4.01
CA LYS A 59 15.40 28.31 -2.60
C LYS A 59 14.03 27.73 -2.21
N ASN A 60 13.12 27.49 -3.16
CA ASN A 60 11.70 27.26 -2.87
C ASN A 60 11.03 26.04 -3.57
N LYS A 61 11.74 25.15 -4.29
CA LYS A 61 11.08 24.05 -5.05
C LYS A 61 11.07 22.66 -4.39
N GLY A 62 11.73 22.49 -3.24
CA GLY A 62 11.79 21.19 -2.54
C GLY A 62 10.48 20.79 -1.82
N CYS A 63 9.69 21.76 -1.37
CA CYS A 63 8.45 21.51 -0.63
C CYS A 63 7.38 20.83 -1.50
N LEU A 64 7.31 21.20 -2.78
CA LEU A 64 6.31 20.67 -3.71
C LEU A 64 6.47 19.17 -3.95
N LEU A 65 7.71 18.68 -4.04
CA LEU A 65 7.99 17.24 -4.21
C LEU A 65 7.60 16.44 -2.97
N ILE A 66 7.81 17.00 -1.78
CA ILE A 66 7.44 16.40 -0.50
C ILE A 66 5.92 16.32 -0.37
N LEU A 67 5.21 17.41 -0.71
CA LEU A 67 3.74 17.43 -0.72
C LEU A 67 3.14 16.38 -1.66
N ILE A 68 3.67 16.26 -2.89
CA ILE A 68 3.22 15.23 -3.84
C ILE A 68 3.44 13.82 -3.26
N PHE A 69 4.60 13.58 -2.64
CA PHE A 69 4.91 12.28 -2.06
C PHE A 69 3.96 11.92 -0.91
N PHE A 70 3.64 12.88 -0.04
CA PHE A 70 2.66 12.68 1.04
C PHE A 70 1.25 12.43 0.51
N VAL A 71 0.81 13.16 -0.51
CA VAL A 71 -0.51 12.95 -1.13
C VAL A 71 -0.61 11.55 -1.76
N LEU A 72 0.45 11.11 -2.44
CA LEU A 72 0.49 9.76 -3.03
C LEU A 72 0.43 8.67 -1.95
N ILE A 73 1.21 8.80 -0.88
CA ILE A 73 1.17 7.82 0.23
C ILE A 73 -0.22 7.78 0.87
N SER A 74 -0.81 8.94 1.17
CA SER A 74 -2.15 9.02 1.75
C SER A 74 -3.20 8.40 0.84
N SER A 75 -3.11 8.61 -0.48
CA SER A 75 -4.03 8.00 -1.45
C SER A 75 -3.91 6.48 -1.53
N ILE A 76 -2.71 5.93 -1.39
CA ILE A 76 -2.50 4.48 -1.38
C ILE A 76 -3.08 3.87 -0.10
N LEU A 77 -2.84 4.52 1.05
CA LEU A 77 -3.36 4.08 2.34
C LEU A 77 -4.89 4.05 2.37
N THR A 78 -5.56 5.08 1.83
CA THR A 78 -7.03 5.12 1.77
C THR A 78 -7.61 4.04 0.85
N ILE A 79 -6.97 3.76 -0.29
CA ILE A 79 -7.39 2.67 -1.18
C ILE A 79 -7.26 1.29 -0.49
N THR A 80 -6.19 1.07 0.27
CA THR A 80 -6.03 -0.20 1.00
C THR A 80 -7.01 -0.34 2.17
N SER A 81 -7.40 0.76 2.81
CA SER A 81 -8.39 0.76 3.89
C SER A 81 -9.82 0.48 3.38
N CYS A 82 -10.17 0.99 2.19
CA CYS A 82 -11.52 0.85 1.65
C CYS A 82 -11.81 -0.55 1.05
N LYS A 83 -10.80 -1.41 0.90
CA LYS A 83 -10.96 -2.80 0.46
C LYS A 83 -11.30 -3.79 1.59
N SER A 84 -11.27 -3.36 2.84
CA SER A 84 -11.49 -4.26 3.99
C SER A 84 -12.97 -4.60 4.25
N GLU A 85 -13.92 -3.80 3.76
CA GLU A 85 -15.35 -3.97 4.14
C GLU A 85 -16.29 -4.50 3.06
N THR A 86 -15.84 -4.75 1.82
CA THR A 86 -16.75 -5.16 0.72
C THR A 86 -16.52 -6.56 0.14
N LEU A 87 -15.64 -7.38 0.76
CA LEU A 87 -15.44 -8.79 0.40
C LEU A 87 -15.89 -9.78 1.49
N LYS A 88 -16.95 -9.44 2.24
CA LYS A 88 -17.90 -10.47 2.71
C LYS A 88 -19.13 -10.46 1.81
N SER A 89 -18.89 -10.60 0.52
CA SER A 89 -19.90 -10.95 -0.46
C SER A 89 -20.53 -12.28 -0.07
N VAL A 90 -21.79 -12.25 0.37
CA VAL A 90 -22.93 -12.96 -0.24
C VAL A 90 -22.54 -14.21 -1.05
N ASN A 91 -21.84 -15.16 -0.43
CA ASN A 91 -21.50 -16.46 -1.02
C ASN A 91 -21.39 -17.55 0.06
N GLN A 92 -21.97 -17.32 1.23
CA GLN A 92 -22.43 -18.45 2.02
C GLN A 92 -23.75 -18.89 1.39
N ARG A 93 -23.69 -19.92 0.53
CA ARG A 93 -24.81 -20.86 0.45
C ARG A 93 -25.22 -21.14 1.89
N TYR A 94 -26.50 -20.95 2.21
CA TYR A 94 -27.03 -21.29 3.52
C TYR A 94 -26.78 -22.79 3.77
N GLN A 95 -25.64 -23.10 4.38
CA GLN A 95 -25.31 -24.45 4.82
C GLN A 95 -26.20 -24.74 6.02
N GLY A 96 -27.35 -25.36 5.74
CA GLY A 96 -28.31 -25.72 6.78
C GLY A 96 -29.77 -25.71 6.33
N GLY A 97 -30.11 -25.14 5.17
CA GLY A 97 -31.42 -25.37 4.54
C GLY A 97 -32.66 -24.90 5.31
N VAL A 98 -32.55 -24.04 6.33
CA VAL A 98 -33.74 -23.56 7.08
C VAL A 98 -33.67 -22.05 7.34
N LEU A 99 -34.08 -21.26 6.34
CA LEU A 99 -34.20 -19.80 6.45
C LEU A 99 -35.37 -19.36 7.35
N HIS A 100 -36.24 -20.30 7.76
CA HIS A 100 -37.37 -20.06 8.68
C HIS A 100 -36.96 -19.54 10.07
N LYS A 101 -35.70 -19.74 10.50
CA LYS A 101 -35.17 -19.20 11.77
C LYS A 101 -34.40 -17.86 11.63
N SER A 102 -34.36 -17.28 10.42
CA SER A 102 -33.63 -16.03 10.18
C SER A 102 -34.47 -14.79 10.48
N LYS A 103 -33.83 -13.64 10.71
CA LYS A 103 -34.54 -12.38 10.97
C LYS A 103 -35.20 -11.89 9.68
N ILE A 104 -36.29 -11.11 9.80
CA ILE A 104 -37.05 -10.56 8.65
C ILE A 104 -36.17 -9.77 7.66
N THR A 105 -35.07 -9.19 8.15
CA THR A 105 -34.07 -8.45 7.35
C THR A 105 -33.28 -9.37 6.43
N ASP A 106 -32.99 -10.58 6.88
CA ASP A 106 -32.19 -11.56 6.15
C ASP A 106 -33.05 -12.20 5.04
N TRP A 107 -34.35 -12.37 5.29
CA TRP A 107 -35.32 -12.85 4.29
C TRP A 107 -35.49 -11.86 3.11
N LYS A 108 -35.55 -10.55 3.40
CA LYS A 108 -35.68 -9.51 2.36
C LYS A 108 -34.46 -9.47 1.43
N ASN A 109 -33.28 -9.82 1.94
CA ASN A 109 -32.03 -9.80 1.20
C ASN A 109 -31.66 -11.16 0.57
N ALA A 110 -32.46 -12.20 0.80
CA ALA A 110 -32.22 -13.52 0.24
C ALA A 110 -32.56 -13.58 -1.26
N THR A 111 -31.77 -14.35 -2.01
CA THR A 111 -32.05 -14.66 -3.43
C THR A 111 -33.31 -15.55 -3.56
N GLU A 112 -34.00 -15.44 -4.69
CA GLU A 112 -35.20 -16.24 -4.99
C GLU A 112 -34.94 -17.75 -4.90
N GLU A 113 -33.75 -18.22 -5.30
CA GLU A 113 -33.34 -19.62 -5.15
C GLU A 113 -33.32 -20.08 -3.68
N ASN A 114 -32.86 -19.25 -2.76
CA ASN A 114 -32.80 -19.59 -1.32
C ASN A 114 -34.20 -19.56 -0.68
N LYS A 115 -35.06 -18.66 -1.14
CA LYS A 115 -36.47 -18.63 -0.72
C LYS A 115 -37.18 -19.92 -1.15
N LEU A 116 -37.02 -20.31 -2.41
CA LEU A 116 -37.58 -21.55 -2.96
C LEU A 116 -37.05 -22.81 -2.27
N ALA A 117 -35.75 -22.88 -1.99
CA ALA A 117 -35.15 -24.00 -1.27
C ALA A 117 -35.73 -24.16 0.15
N THR A 118 -36.05 -23.05 0.82
CA THR A 118 -36.67 -23.07 2.15
C THR A 118 -38.12 -23.56 2.10
N CYS A 119 -38.89 -23.14 1.08
CA CYS A 119 -40.23 -23.65 0.85
C CYS A 119 -40.22 -25.16 0.58
N GLY A 120 -39.30 -25.63 -0.25
CA GLY A 120 -39.14 -27.07 -0.53
C GLY A 120 -38.79 -27.89 0.71
N GLY A 121 -37.89 -27.39 1.56
CA GLY A 121 -37.54 -28.04 2.83
C GLY A 121 -38.71 -28.11 3.82
N TYR A 122 -39.53 -27.06 3.90
CA TYR A 122 -40.72 -27.03 4.75
C TYR A 122 -41.82 -27.99 4.27
N CYS A 123 -42.10 -28.02 2.96
CA CYS A 123 -43.04 -28.99 2.40
C CYS A 123 -42.57 -30.42 2.67
N ALA A 124 -41.27 -30.72 2.48
CA ALA A 124 -40.71 -32.03 2.76
C ALA A 124 -40.81 -32.45 4.25
N SER A 125 -40.68 -31.51 5.19
CA SER A 125 -40.89 -31.82 6.62
C SER A 125 -42.35 -32.16 6.94
N ILE A 126 -43.33 -31.44 6.36
CA ILE A 126 -44.75 -31.74 6.55
C ILE A 126 -45.08 -33.15 6.06
N TYR A 127 -44.63 -33.50 4.85
CA TYR A 127 -44.88 -34.84 4.29
C TYR A 127 -44.22 -35.95 5.12
N LYS A 128 -43.08 -35.67 5.74
CA LYS A 128 -42.42 -36.63 6.60
C LYS A 128 -43.25 -36.87 7.87
N ASP A 129 -43.76 -35.81 8.49
CA ASP A 129 -44.57 -35.93 9.71
C ASP A 129 -45.91 -36.66 9.44
N ASP A 130 -46.59 -36.37 8.32
CA ASP A 130 -47.82 -37.10 7.92
C ASP A 130 -47.54 -38.60 7.69
N SER A 131 -46.39 -38.95 7.11
CA SER A 131 -46.00 -40.36 6.88
C SER A 131 -45.70 -41.15 8.16
N TYR A 132 -45.45 -40.47 9.28
CA TYR A 132 -45.30 -41.09 10.60
C TYR A 132 -46.66 -41.28 11.30
N ILE A 133 -47.66 -40.44 11.00
CA ILE A 133 -49.01 -40.52 11.57
C ILE A 133 -49.79 -41.71 10.99
N GLU A 134 -49.57 -42.09 9.73
CA GLU A 134 -50.20 -43.28 9.12
C GLU A 134 -49.61 -44.63 9.57
N LYS A 135 -48.53 -44.65 10.35
CA LYS A 135 -47.82 -45.89 10.78
C LYS A 135 -48.03 -46.27 12.25
N HIS A 136 -48.92 -45.59 12.96
CA HIS A 136 -49.36 -45.91 14.33
C HIS A 136 -50.88 -45.89 14.42
#